data_AF-A0A9X8G4W8-F1
#
_entry.id   AF-A0A9X8G4W8-F1
#
_cell.length_a   1.000
_cell.length_b   1.000
_cell.length_c   1.000
_cell.angle_alpha   90.00
_cell.angle_beta   90.00
_cell.angle_gamma   90.00
#
_symmetry.space_group_name_H-M   'P 1'
#
loop_
_entity.id
_entity.type
_entity.pdbx_description
1 polymer ?
#
loop_
_entity_poly.entity_id
_entity_poly.type
_entity_poly.pdbx_seq_one_letter_code
_entity_poly.pdbx_strand_id
1 'polypeptide(L)' 'MKYPTVAVNGISVRVDEAGRYNLNDLHAAAVAEGKATESQRPSNFIKSGQVKKFVQELTKATKIASVKIIKGGV' A
#
# COMPACT_ATOMS: atom_id res chain seq x y z
N MET A 1 14.80 9.55 -8.84
CA MET A 1 15.25 8.67 -7.72
C MET A 1 15.26 7.24 -8.22
N LYS A 2 16.40 6.54 -8.14
CA LYS A 2 16.49 5.11 -8.48
C LYS A 2 16.20 4.34 -7.20
N TYR A 3 15.01 3.77 -7.08
CA TYR A 3 14.68 2.89 -5.95
C TYR A 3 15.33 1.53 -6.17
N PRO A 4 15.92 0.90 -5.14
CA PRO A 4 16.28 -0.51 -5.23
C PRO A 4 15.01 -1.33 -5.50
N THR A 5 15.18 -2.42 -6.24
CA THR A 5 14.08 -3.33 -6.56
C THR A 5 14.41 -4.74 -6.11
N VAL A 6 13.37 -5.49 -5.75
CA VAL A 6 13.45 -6.90 -5.36
C VAL A 6 12.47 -7.68 -6.23
N ALA A 7 12.88 -8.83 -6.75
CA ALA A 7 12.00 -9.71 -7.49
C ALA A 7 11.07 -10.47 -6.53
N VAL A 8 9.76 -10.27 -6.67
CA VAL A 8 8.73 -10.98 -5.93
C VAL A 8 7.78 -11.59 -6.95
N ASN A 9 7.65 -12.91 -6.98
CA ASN A 9 6.84 -13.65 -7.95
C ASN A 9 7.13 -13.25 -9.42
N GLY A 10 8.40 -12.99 -9.75
CA GLY A 10 8.80 -12.55 -11.09
C GLY A 10 8.52 -11.07 -11.42
N ILE A 11 7.90 -10.31 -10.51
CA ILE A 11 7.66 -8.88 -10.65
C ILE A 11 8.71 -8.08 -9.88
N SER A 12 9.24 -7.04 -10.51
CA SER A 12 10.20 -6.11 -9.88
C SER A 12 9.45 -5.15 -8.94
N VAL A 13 9.57 -5.38 -7.64
CA VAL A 13 8.94 -4.57 -6.58
C VAL A 13 9.92 -3.54 -6.06
N ARG A 14 9.55 -2.25 -6.09
CA ARG A 14 10.37 -1.18 -5.52
C ARG A 14 10.42 -1.27 -4.00
N VAL A 15 11.57 -0.94 -3.43
CA VAL A 15 11.79 -0.87 -1.99
C VAL A 15 12.37 0.50 -1.65
N ASP A 16 12.00 1.06 -0.50
CA ASP A 16 12.61 2.30 -0.01
C ASP A 16 13.83 2.03 0.89
N GLU A 17 14.50 3.11 1.31
CA GLU A 17 15.68 3.03 2.17
C GLU A 17 15.40 2.39 3.54
N ALA A 18 14.14 2.36 3.97
CA ALA A 18 13.70 1.71 5.21
C ALA A 18 13.32 0.23 5.00
N GLY A 19 13.57 -0.34 3.82
CA GLY A 19 13.25 -1.73 3.51
C GLY A 19 11.75 -1.99 3.27
N ARG A 20 10.94 -0.94 3.07
CA ARG A 20 9.49 -1.09 2.85
C ARG A 20 9.20 -1.29 1.37
N TYR A 21 8.42 -2.31 1.07
CA TYR A 21 8.00 -2.63 -0.28
C TYR A 21 6.91 -1.67 -0.77
N ASN A 22 6.97 -1.34 -2.06
CA ASN A 22 5.94 -0.60 -2.73
C ASN A 22 4.66 -1.45 -2.81
N LEU A 23 3.62 -0.97 -2.13
CA LEU A 23 2.37 -1.72 -2.00
C LEU A 23 1.64 -1.92 -3.34
N ASN A 24 1.81 -1.01 -4.31
CA ASN A 24 1.21 -1.18 -5.64
C ASN A 24 1.94 -2.24 -6.45
N ASP A 25 3.27 -2.27 -6.39
CA ASP A 25 4.07 -3.28 -7.08
C ASP A 25 3.86 -4.66 -6.45
N LEU A 26 3.76 -4.74 -5.11
CA LEU A 26 3.37 -5.96 -4.40
C LEU A 26 1.98 -6.45 -4.79
N HIS A 27 1.01 -5.54 -4.92
CA HIS A 27 -0.32 -5.90 -5.39
C HIS A 27 -0.27 -6.50 -6.81
N ALA A 28 0.49 -5.87 -7.72
CA ALA A 28 0.68 -6.40 -9.07
C ALA A 28 1.32 -7.80 -9.07
N ALA A 29 2.31 -8.04 -8.19
CA ALA A 29 2.92 -9.36 -8.00
C ALA A 29 1.91 -10.41 -7.50
N ALA A 30 1.01 -10.03 -6.60
CA ALA A 30 -0.04 -10.93 -6.09
C ALA A 30 -1.13 -11.20 -7.13
N VAL A 31 -1.49 -10.21 -7.96
CA VAL A 31 -2.42 -10.40 -9.08
C VAL A 31 -1.83 -11.34 -10.13
N ALA A 32 -0.55 -11.17 -10.47
CA ALA A 32 0.15 -12.06 -11.41
C ALA A 32 0.20 -13.51 -10.91
N GLU A 33 0.28 -13.72 -9.60
CA GLU A 33 0.23 -15.04 -8.96
C GLU A 33 -1.21 -15.58 -8.77
N GLY A 34 -2.24 -14.82 -9.14
CA GLY A 34 -3.65 -15.21 -8.94
C GLY A 34 -4.14 -15.16 -7.49
N LYS A 35 -3.37 -14.57 -6.57
CA LYS A 35 -3.71 -14.42 -5.15
C LYS A 35 -4.52 -13.17 -4.85
N ALA A 36 -4.60 -12.24 -5.79
CA ALA A 36 -5.39 -11.03 -5.69
C ALA A 36 -6.09 -10.70 -7.01
N THR A 37 -7.09 -9.83 -6.93
CA THR A 37 -7.78 -9.28 -8.10
C THR A 37 -7.63 -7.76 -8.12
N GLU A 38 -7.83 -7.14 -9.29
CA GLU A 38 -7.78 -5.68 -9.46
C GLU A 38 -8.75 -4.92 -8.53
N SER A 39 -9.84 -5.57 -8.10
CA SER A 39 -10.78 -4.98 -7.15
C SER A 39 -10.14 -4.68 -5.79
N GLN A 40 -9.10 -5.44 -5.42
CA GLN A 40 -8.37 -5.35 -4.16
C GLN A 40 -7.20 -4.37 -4.21
N ARG A 41 -7.10 -3.53 -5.25
CA ARG A 41 -6.03 -2.53 -5.38
C ARG A 41 -5.95 -1.64 -4.13
N PRO A 42 -4.75 -1.28 -3.64
CA PRO A 42 -4.60 -0.50 -2.40
C PRO A 42 -5.39 0.82 -2.35
N SER A 43 -5.58 1.47 -3.50
CA SER A 43 -6.41 2.67 -3.60
C SER A 43 -7.88 2.43 -3.23
N ASN A 44 -8.40 1.23 -3.48
CA ASN A 44 -9.77 0.86 -3.16
C ASN A 44 -9.93 0.58 -1.66
N PHE A 45 -8.91 -0.03 -1.03
CA PHE A 45 -8.88 -0.22 0.42
C PHE A 45 -9.07 1.10 1.18
N ILE A 46 -8.32 2.15 0.82
CA ILE A 46 -8.45 3.48 1.46
C ILE A 46 -9.78 4.16 1.13
N LYS A 47 -10.38 3.87 -0.04
CA LYS A 47 -11.68 4.42 -0.43
C LYS A 47 -12.85 3.77 0.33
N SER A 48 -12.67 2.58 0.88
CA SER A 48 -13.70 1.85 1.64
C SER A 48 -14.31 2.73 2.74
N GLY A 49 -15.64 2.77 2.78
CA GLY A 49 -16.38 3.56 3.78
C GLY A 49 -16.09 3.09 5.21
N GLN A 50 -15.93 1.79 5.42
CA GLN A 50 -15.58 1.22 6.73
C GLN A 50 -14.19 1.66 7.18
N VAL A 51 -13.19 1.59 6.29
CA VAL A 51 -11.81 2.01 6.58
C VAL A 51 -11.76 3.50 6.91
N LYS A 52 -12.48 4.34 6.16
CA LYS A 52 -12.56 5.78 6.45
C LYS A 52 -13.15 6.06 7.82
N LYS A 53 -14.27 5.43 8.19
CA LYS A 53 -14.89 5.59 9.51
C LYS A 53 -13.94 5.16 10.63
N PHE A 54 -13.26 4.03 10.45
CA PHE A 54 -12.29 3.53 11.42
C PHE A 54 -11.13 4.52 11.63
N VAL A 55 -10.53 5.02 10.54
CA VAL A 55 -9.44 6.02 10.59
C VAL A 55 -9.91 7.32 11.26
N GLN A 56 -11.15 7.76 11.01
CA GLN A 56 -11.72 8.93 11.65
C GLN A 56 -11.86 8.74 13.17
N GLU A 57 -12.41 7.61 13.62
CA GLU A 57 -12.58 7.34 15.06
C GLU A 57 -11.24 7.24 15.79
N LEU A 58 -10.23 6.59 15.20
CA LEU A 58 -8.88 6.57 15.75
C LEU A 58 -8.26 7.97 15.87
N THR A 59 -8.52 8.85 14.90
CA THR A 59 -7.95 10.21 14.88
C THR A 59 -8.63 11.12 15.91
N LYS A 60 -9.89 10.84 16.26
CA LYS A 60 -10.58 11.50 17.38
C LYS A 60 -10.06 11.00 18.72
N ALA A 61 -9.84 9.69 18.85
CA ALA A 61 -9.41 9.05 20.09
C ALA A 61 -7.93 9.37 20.43
N THR A 62 -7.08 9.50 19.42
CA THR A 62 -5.66 9.78 19.56
C THR A 62 -5.36 11.10 18.86
N LYS A 63 -4.72 12.07 19.55
CA LYS A 63 -4.28 13.34 18.91
C LYS A 63 -3.13 13.14 17.90
N ILE A 64 -3.04 11.96 17.28
CA ILE A 64 -2.01 11.51 16.37
C ILE A 64 -2.72 11.10 15.07
N ALA A 65 -2.09 11.39 13.93
CA ALA A 65 -2.62 10.95 12.64
C ALA A 65 -2.68 9.42 12.60
N SER A 66 -3.89 8.87 12.44
CA SER A 66 -4.12 7.42 12.49
C SER A 66 -3.46 6.64 11.36
N VAL A 67 -3.14 7.32 10.26
CA VAL A 67 -2.38 6.75 9.14
C VAL A 67 -1.43 7.79 8.57
N LYS A 68 -0.16 7.41 8.38
CA LYS A 68 0.80 8.19 7.58
C LYS A 68 0.79 7.64 6.16
N ILE A 69 0.25 8.42 5.22
CA ILE A 69 0.26 8.05 3.80
C ILE A 69 1.59 8.52 3.20
N ILE A 70 2.46 7.57 2.88
CA ILE A 70 3.69 7.83 2.14
C ILE A 70 3.42 7.46 0.68
N LYS A 71 3.26 8.48 -0.17
CA LYS A 71 3.11 8.25 -1.61
C LYS A 71 4.48 7.96 -2.19
N GLY A 72 4.74 6.69 -2.52
CA GLY A 72 5.95 6.29 -3.23
C GLY A 72 5.88 6.69 -4.70
N GLY A 73 6.21 7.94 -5.02
CA GLY A 73 6.39 8.46 -6.39
C GLY A 73 5.52 9.66 -6.74
N VAL A 74 6.15 10.63 -7.43
CA VAL A 74 5.48 11.59 -8.34
C VAL A 74 5.20 10.86 -9.65
#